data_AF-A0A165PQ01-F1
#
_entry.id   AF-A0A165PQ01-F1
#
_cell.length_a   1.000
_cell.length_b   1.000
_cell.length_c   1.000
_cell.angle_alpha   90.00
_cell.angle_beta   90.00
_cell.angle_gamma   90.00
#
_symmetry.space_group_name_H-M   'P 1'
#
loop_
_entity.id
_entity.type
_entity.pdbx_description
1 polymer ?
#
loop_
_entity_poly.entity_id
_entity_poly.type
_entity_poly.pdbx_seq_one_letter_code
_entity_poly.pdbx_strand_id
1 'polypeptide(L)'
;MKPVNIPAFFHEVFGKRSTVLELALTLGFGVGMSAALLALTYSEWSGLVLWQLLAILLLALDIHGGVIANFTLSTNNHYQAHPVARLVFIAIHVQPILLAAVLGEHFIPCLFVWGYTIVSSFIVNALLGHPAQRTIAAVFVCTGFAGLLLLFGSIPKLLLVMLFFYIFKVVFSFAVDHYARREH
;
A
#
# COMPACT_ATOMS: atom_id res chain seq x y z
N MET A 1 -4.62 -7.52 -24.08
CA MET A 1 -4.89 -8.82 -23.44
C MET A 1 -6.39 -8.96 -23.19
N LYS A 2 -6.96 -10.17 -23.18
CA LYS A 2 -8.41 -10.35 -22.98
C LYS A 2 -8.81 -9.91 -21.56
N PRO A 3 -9.78 -8.98 -21.41
CA PRO A 3 -10.26 -8.56 -20.11
C PRO A 3 -11.13 -9.65 -19.47
N VAL A 4 -11.05 -9.78 -18.15
CA VAL A 4 -11.86 -10.67 -17.32
C VAL A 4 -12.76 -9.82 -16.43
N ASN A 5 -14.05 -10.16 -16.37
CA ASN A 5 -14.96 -9.50 -15.44
C ASN A 5 -14.71 -10.02 -14.03
N ILE A 6 -14.48 -9.10 -13.11
CA ILE A 6 -14.25 -9.42 -11.71
C ILE A 6 -15.61 -9.51 -11.00
N PRO A 7 -15.85 -10.48 -10.09
CA PRO A 7 -17.04 -10.51 -9.25
C PRO A 7 -17.15 -9.25 -8.38
N ALA A 8 -18.38 -8.79 -8.09
CA ALA A 8 -18.62 -7.53 -7.36
C ALA A 8 -17.87 -7.43 -6.03
N PHE A 9 -17.73 -8.56 -5.32
CA PHE A 9 -17.02 -8.65 -4.06
C PHE A 9 -15.54 -8.21 -4.12
N PHE A 10 -14.89 -8.37 -5.28
CA PHE A 10 -13.47 -8.03 -5.45
C PHE A 10 -13.24 -6.73 -6.22
N HIS A 11 -14.29 -5.94 -6.50
CA HIS A 11 -14.15 -4.70 -7.27
C HIS A 11 -13.29 -3.65 -6.58
N GLU A 12 -13.26 -3.62 -5.24
CA GLU A 12 -12.41 -2.66 -4.51
C GLU A 12 -10.91 -2.97 -4.65
N VAL A 13 -10.55 -4.24 -4.92
CA VAL A 13 -9.15 -4.70 -5.04
C VAL A 13 -8.70 -4.75 -6.49
N PHE A 14 -9.49 -5.34 -7.39
CA PHE A 14 -9.10 -5.57 -8.78
C PHE A 14 -9.88 -4.71 -9.79
N GLY A 15 -10.76 -3.82 -9.34
CA GLY A 15 -11.69 -3.08 -10.17
C GLY A 15 -12.71 -3.99 -10.90
N LYS A 16 -13.44 -3.44 -11.88
CA LYS A 16 -14.52 -4.17 -12.57
C LYS A 16 -14.01 -5.11 -13.67
N ARG A 17 -12.93 -4.72 -14.36
CA ARG A 17 -12.37 -5.43 -15.51
C ARG A 17 -10.85 -5.40 -15.47
N SER A 18 -10.24 -6.51 -15.09
CA SER A 18 -8.79 -6.67 -15.03
C SER A 18 -8.31 -7.64 -16.11
N THR A 19 -7.01 -7.67 -16.39
CA THR A 19 -6.39 -8.66 -17.26
C THR A 19 -5.80 -9.83 -16.46
N VAL A 20 -5.68 -11.00 -17.07
CA VAL A 20 -5.03 -12.16 -16.43
C VAL A 20 -3.61 -11.83 -15.98
N LEU A 21 -2.89 -11.02 -16.75
CA LEU A 21 -1.53 -10.58 -16.37
C LEU A 21 -1.56 -9.67 -15.13
N GLU A 22 -2.44 -8.67 -15.07
CA GLU A 22 -2.57 -7.80 -13.89
C GLU A 22 -2.92 -8.60 -12.63
N LEU A 23 -3.83 -9.57 -12.73
CA LEU A 23 -4.17 -10.48 -11.63
C LEU A 23 -2.97 -11.34 -11.22
N ALA A 24 -2.27 -11.94 -12.18
CA ALA A 24 -1.11 -12.79 -11.93
C ALA A 24 0.04 -12.00 -11.28
N LEU A 25 0.31 -10.78 -11.74
CA LEU A 25 1.32 -9.90 -11.15
C LEU A 25 0.92 -9.47 -9.74
N THR A 26 -0.36 -9.12 -9.52
CA THR A 26 -0.86 -8.69 -8.21
C THR A 26 -0.78 -9.82 -7.20
N LEU A 27 -1.31 -11.00 -7.54
CA LEU A 27 -1.30 -12.17 -6.66
C LEU A 27 0.12 -12.70 -6.48
N GLY A 28 0.89 -12.81 -7.57
CA GLY A 28 2.26 -13.31 -7.54
C GLY A 28 3.18 -12.43 -6.69
N PHE A 29 3.11 -11.11 -6.86
CA PHE A 29 3.88 -10.19 -6.03
C PHE A 29 3.36 -10.17 -4.59
N GLY A 30 2.05 -10.07 -4.37
CA GLY A 30 1.45 -10.02 -3.03
C GLY A 30 1.77 -11.24 -2.20
N VAL A 31 1.55 -12.45 -2.73
CA VAL A 31 1.85 -13.71 -2.05
C VAL A 31 3.36 -13.94 -1.96
N GLY A 32 4.08 -13.76 -3.06
CA GLY A 32 5.51 -14.01 -3.14
C GLY A 32 6.32 -13.11 -2.20
N MET A 33 6.06 -11.80 -2.21
CA MET A 33 6.75 -10.84 -1.35
C MET A 33 6.40 -11.05 0.12
N SER A 34 5.12 -11.33 0.44
CA SER A 34 4.72 -11.61 1.83
C SER A 34 5.36 -12.89 2.37
N ALA A 35 5.38 -13.95 1.56
CA ALA A 35 6.02 -15.21 1.94
C ALA A 35 7.54 -15.04 2.09
N ALA A 36 8.20 -14.35 1.15
CA ALA A 36 9.62 -14.06 1.23
C ALA A 36 9.96 -13.22 2.48
N LEU A 37 9.18 -12.18 2.76
CA LEU A 37 9.38 -11.34 3.94
C LEU A 37 9.27 -12.16 5.22
N LEU A 38 8.20 -12.95 5.38
CA LEU A 38 8.01 -13.78 6.56
C LEU A 38 9.11 -14.84 6.69
N ALA A 39 9.50 -15.51 5.61
CA ALA A 39 10.57 -16.50 5.65
C ALA A 39 11.92 -15.88 6.08
N LEU A 40 12.27 -14.73 5.52
CA LEU A 40 13.55 -14.05 5.79
C LEU A 40 13.60 -13.33 7.15
N THR A 41 12.45 -13.13 7.79
CA THR A 41 12.32 -12.48 9.10
C THR A 41 11.78 -13.43 10.17
N TYR A 42 11.89 -14.75 9.95
CA TYR A 42 11.34 -15.77 10.87
C TYR A 42 11.70 -15.54 12.35
N SER A 43 12.94 -15.16 12.63
CA SER A 43 13.40 -14.87 13.99
C SER A 43 12.68 -13.71 14.67
N GLU A 44 12.06 -12.80 13.91
CA GLU A 44 11.37 -11.61 14.41
C GLU A 44 9.90 -11.89 14.79
N TRP A 45 9.31 -12.97 14.27
CA TRP A 45 7.89 -13.29 14.52
C TRP A 45 7.62 -14.70 15.05
N SER A 46 8.63 -15.57 15.14
CA SER A 46 8.47 -16.96 15.59
C SER A 46 7.94 -17.11 17.02
N GLY A 47 8.10 -16.08 17.86
CA GLY A 47 7.57 -16.05 19.23
C GLY A 47 6.12 -15.57 19.34
N LEU A 48 5.50 -15.13 18.24
CA LEU A 48 4.13 -14.61 18.24
C LEU A 48 3.10 -15.73 18.35
N VAL A 49 1.98 -15.43 19.00
CA VAL A 49 0.85 -16.37 19.03
C VAL A 49 0.11 -16.37 17.70
N LEU A 50 -0.68 -17.42 17.44
CA LEU A 50 -1.30 -17.67 16.14
C LEU A 50 -2.11 -16.47 15.60
N TRP A 51 -2.89 -15.79 16.44
CA TRP A 51 -3.71 -14.67 15.96
C TRP A 51 -2.86 -13.47 15.50
N GLN A 52 -1.72 -13.21 16.15
CA GLN A 52 -0.79 -12.15 15.76
C GLN A 52 -0.15 -12.50 14.41
N LEU A 53 0.26 -13.75 14.24
CA LEU A 53 0.81 -14.24 12.98
C LEU A 53 -0.20 -14.12 11.83
N LEU A 54 -1.45 -14.54 12.06
CA LEU A 54 -2.52 -14.39 11.08
C LEU A 54 -2.79 -12.93 10.73
N ALA A 55 -2.77 -12.03 11.72
CA ALA A 55 -2.93 -10.60 11.49
C ALA A 55 -1.79 -10.02 10.64
N ILE A 56 -0.53 -10.36 10.95
CA ILE A 56 0.64 -9.94 10.16
C ILE A 56 0.54 -10.46 8.73
N LEU A 57 0.17 -11.74 8.55
CA LEU A 57 0.02 -12.34 7.23
C LEU A 57 -1.04 -11.61 6.39
N LEU A 58 -2.21 -11.34 6.97
CA LEU A 58 -3.28 -10.62 6.29
C LEU A 58 -2.86 -9.20 5.91
N LEU A 59 -2.21 -8.48 6.84
CA LEU A 59 -1.68 -7.14 6.58
C LEU A 59 -0.60 -7.15 5.49
N ALA A 60 0.28 -8.16 5.49
CA ALA A 60 1.35 -8.27 4.49
C ALA A 60 0.78 -8.52 3.10
N LEU A 61 -0.20 -9.42 2.98
CA LEU A 61 -0.89 -9.70 1.73
C LEU A 61 -1.62 -8.46 1.21
N ASP A 62 -2.34 -7.73 2.07
CA ASP A 62 -3.01 -6.49 1.72
C ASP A 62 -2.01 -5.41 1.26
N ILE A 63 -0.93 -5.19 2.02
CA ILE A 63 0.07 -4.17 1.71
C ILE A 63 0.77 -4.52 0.39
N HIS A 64 1.37 -5.69 0.26
CA HIS A 64 2.13 -6.05 -0.93
C HIS A 64 1.24 -6.22 -2.16
N GLY A 65 0.09 -6.90 -2.03
CA GLY A 65 -0.88 -7.04 -3.11
C GLY A 65 -1.42 -5.68 -3.56
N GLY A 66 -1.77 -4.83 -2.60
CA GLY A 66 -2.28 -3.48 -2.85
C GLY A 66 -1.31 -2.58 -3.61
N VAL A 67 0.01 -2.73 -3.44
CA VAL A 67 1.02 -1.99 -4.21
C VAL A 67 0.80 -2.18 -5.72
N ILE A 68 0.66 -3.43 -6.16
CA ILE A 68 0.50 -3.74 -7.59
C ILE A 68 -0.94 -3.54 -8.04
N ALA A 69 -1.92 -3.94 -7.22
CA ALA A 69 -3.34 -3.79 -7.52
C ALA A 69 -3.70 -2.34 -7.86
N ASN A 70 -3.18 -1.39 -7.09
CA ASN A 70 -3.47 0.03 -7.26
C ASN A 70 -2.81 0.66 -8.50
N PHE A 71 -1.77 0.03 -9.07
CA PHE A 71 -1.24 0.43 -10.37
C PHE A 71 -2.09 -0.03 -11.55
N THR A 72 -2.98 -1.01 -11.37
CA THR A 72 -3.76 -1.55 -12.49
C THR A 72 -4.75 -0.52 -13.02
N LEU A 73 -5.01 -0.55 -14.32
CA LEU A 73 -5.95 0.38 -14.97
C LEU A 73 -7.36 0.24 -14.39
N SER A 74 -7.75 -1.00 -14.08
CA SER A 74 -9.05 -1.34 -13.53
C SER A 74 -9.29 -0.66 -12.18
N THR A 75 -8.34 -0.79 -11.25
CA THR A 75 -8.43 -0.21 -9.91
C THR A 75 -8.32 1.31 -9.97
N ASN A 76 -7.39 1.86 -10.76
CA ASN A 76 -7.29 3.31 -10.97
C ASN A 76 -8.63 3.89 -11.46
N ASN A 77 -9.21 3.33 -12.53
CA ASN A 77 -10.47 3.82 -13.08
C ASN A 77 -11.66 3.67 -12.11
N HIS A 78 -11.70 2.59 -11.33
CA HIS A 78 -12.73 2.41 -10.30
C HIS A 78 -12.70 3.57 -9.32
N TYR A 79 -11.54 3.89 -8.77
CA TYR A 79 -11.41 4.93 -7.76
C TYR A 79 -11.56 6.34 -8.36
N GLN A 80 -11.08 6.61 -9.58
CA GLN A 80 -11.32 7.89 -10.26
C GLN A 80 -12.82 8.17 -10.45
N ALA A 81 -13.61 7.14 -10.71
CA ALA A 81 -15.07 7.28 -10.83
C ALA A 81 -15.80 7.47 -9.49
N HIS A 82 -15.14 7.25 -8.33
CA HIS A 82 -15.75 7.33 -7.00
C HIS A 82 -14.89 8.18 -6.04
N PRO A 83 -14.93 9.52 -6.14
CA PRO A 83 -14.08 10.42 -5.34
C PRO A 83 -14.23 10.24 -3.82
N VAL A 84 -15.45 10.01 -3.34
CA VAL A 84 -15.71 9.78 -1.90
C VAL A 84 -15.05 8.47 -1.44
N ALA A 85 -15.15 7.40 -2.24
CA ALA A 85 -14.51 6.12 -1.92
C ALA A 85 -12.98 6.26 -1.85
N ARG A 86 -12.37 7.15 -2.65
CA ARG A 86 -10.93 7.44 -2.54
C ARG A 86 -10.54 8.07 -1.21
N LEU A 87 -11.31 9.06 -0.75
CA LEU A 87 -11.04 9.70 0.54
C LEU A 87 -11.23 8.71 1.69
N VAL A 88 -12.29 7.90 1.64
CA VAL A 88 -12.54 6.85 2.63
C VAL A 88 -11.40 5.83 2.62
N PHE A 89 -10.99 5.36 1.44
CA PHE A 89 -9.86 4.44 1.31
C PHE A 89 -8.62 4.99 2.00
N ILE A 90 -8.20 6.23 1.70
CA ILE A 90 -7.04 6.85 2.38
C ILE A 90 -7.24 6.87 3.90
N ALA A 91 -8.42 7.31 4.37
CA ALA A 91 -8.68 7.50 5.80
C ALA A 91 -8.69 6.19 6.61
N ILE A 92 -9.20 5.09 6.04
CA ILE A 92 -9.31 3.80 6.75
C ILE A 92 -8.01 3.00 6.78
N HIS A 93 -6.96 3.46 6.07
CA HIS A 93 -5.68 2.76 6.03
C HIS A 93 -4.89 2.98 7.33
N VAL A 94 -5.33 2.34 8.40
CA VAL A 94 -4.69 2.38 9.74
C VAL A 94 -3.74 1.20 9.95
N GLN A 95 -3.33 0.50 8.89
CA GLN A 95 -2.47 -0.70 8.96
C GLN A 95 -1.20 -0.52 9.81
N PRO A 96 -0.47 0.62 9.77
CA PRO A 96 0.70 0.80 10.66
C PRO A 96 0.33 0.74 12.14
N ILE A 97 -0.81 1.33 12.53
CA ILE A 97 -1.28 1.31 13.92
C ILE A 97 -1.67 -0.12 14.32
N LEU A 98 -2.31 -0.86 13.41
CA LEU A 98 -2.63 -2.28 13.62
C LEU A 98 -1.36 -3.13 13.76
N LEU A 99 -0.31 -2.87 12.97
CA LEU A 99 0.98 -3.56 13.11
C LEU A 99 1.60 -3.31 14.48
N ALA A 100 1.63 -2.06 14.95
CA ALA A 100 2.12 -1.75 16.30
C ALA A 100 1.28 -2.44 17.39
N ALA A 101 -0.04 -2.46 17.24
CA ALA A 101 -0.93 -3.14 18.18
C ALA A 101 -0.74 -4.66 18.21
N VAL A 102 -0.53 -5.28 17.04
CA VAL A 102 -0.28 -6.72 16.92
C VAL A 102 1.07 -7.10 17.52
N LEU A 103 2.12 -6.30 17.28
CA LEU A 103 3.45 -6.53 17.84
C LEU A 103 3.56 -6.13 19.32
N GLY A 104 2.69 -5.23 19.80
CA GLY A 104 2.73 -4.70 21.16
C GLY A 104 3.82 -3.64 21.38
N GLU A 105 4.47 -3.17 20.32
CA GLU A 105 5.62 -2.27 20.37
C GLU A 105 5.68 -1.34 19.14
N HIS A 106 6.67 -0.44 19.11
CA HIS A 106 6.94 0.44 17.95
C HIS A 106 5.76 1.34 17.52
N PHE A 107 4.94 1.81 18.47
CA PHE A 107 3.84 2.74 18.18
C PHE A 107 4.32 4.07 17.60
N ILE A 108 5.43 4.63 18.07
CA ILE A 108 5.97 5.91 17.59
C ILE A 108 6.29 5.87 16.08
N PRO A 109 7.13 4.94 15.57
CA PRO A 109 7.40 4.86 14.14
C PRO A 109 6.14 4.57 13.33
N CYS A 110 5.24 3.72 13.82
CA CYS A 110 3.99 3.42 13.13
C CYS A 110 3.06 4.63 13.03
N LEU A 111 2.93 5.41 14.10
CA LEU A 111 2.13 6.64 14.12
C LEU A 111 2.73 7.71 13.20
N PHE A 112 4.07 7.85 13.20
CA PHE A 112 4.78 8.75 12.31
C PHE A 112 4.53 8.38 10.84
N VAL A 113 4.74 7.11 10.48
CA VAL A 113 4.54 6.61 9.11
C VAL A 113 3.08 6.75 8.69
N TRP A 114 2.13 6.43 9.56
CA TRP A 114 0.72 6.59 9.27
C TRP A 114 0.38 8.06 9.02
N GLY A 115 0.71 8.97 9.95
CA GLY A 115 0.41 10.40 9.81
C GLY A 115 1.04 11.02 8.57
N TYR A 116 2.33 10.71 8.33
CA TYR A 116 3.03 11.15 7.13
C TYR A 116 2.36 10.67 5.84
N THR A 117 1.99 9.38 5.79
CA THR A 117 1.34 8.77 4.63
C THR A 117 -0.01 9.42 4.35
N ILE A 118 -0.85 9.58 5.37
CA ILE A 118 -2.19 10.17 5.22
C ILE A 118 -2.10 11.60 4.68
N VAL A 119 -1.26 12.45 5.29
CA VAL A 119 -1.07 13.84 4.83
C VAL A 119 -0.53 13.87 3.39
N SER A 120 0.50 13.09 3.09
CA SER A 120 1.09 13.02 1.75
C SER A 120 0.08 12.55 0.71
N SER A 121 -0.70 11.51 1.02
CA SER A 121 -1.73 10.98 0.12
C SER A 121 -2.85 11.98 -0.12
N PHE A 122 -3.29 12.75 0.88
CA PHE A 122 -4.27 13.82 0.66
C PHE A 122 -3.72 14.95 -0.22
N ILE A 123 -2.44 15.33 -0.06
CA ILE A 123 -1.80 16.32 -0.94
C ILE A 123 -1.73 15.79 -2.37
N VAL A 124 -1.25 14.57 -2.57
CA VAL A 124 -1.18 13.93 -3.90
C VAL A 124 -2.57 13.80 -4.52
N ASN A 125 -3.58 13.47 -3.73
CA ASN A 125 -4.97 13.37 -4.15
C ASN A 125 -5.55 14.72 -4.59
N ALA A 126 -5.19 15.82 -3.93
CA ALA A 126 -5.60 17.17 -4.31
C ALA A 126 -4.97 17.64 -5.63
N LEU A 127 -3.90 16.98 -6.07
CA LEU A 127 -3.17 17.27 -7.32
C LEU A 127 -3.65 16.43 -8.52
N LEU A 128 -4.84 15.82 -8.45
CA LEU A 128 -5.40 15.11 -9.61
C LEU A 128 -5.46 16.02 -10.84
N GLY A 129 -5.05 15.49 -11.99
CA GLY A 129 -4.95 16.23 -13.25
C GLY A 129 -3.73 17.16 -13.35
N HIS A 130 -3.01 17.42 -12.25
CA HIS A 130 -1.82 18.27 -12.28
C HIS A 130 -0.61 17.51 -12.86
N PRO A 131 0.17 18.08 -13.80
CA PRO A 131 1.25 17.38 -14.50
C PRO A 131 2.41 16.92 -13.60
N ALA A 132 2.56 17.56 -12.43
CA ALA A 132 3.57 17.24 -11.42
C ALA A 132 3.11 16.22 -10.37
N GLN A 133 1.87 15.73 -10.39
CA GLN A 133 1.32 14.84 -9.36
C GLN A 133 2.25 13.63 -9.08
N ARG A 134 2.66 12.92 -10.14
CA ARG A 134 3.54 11.74 -10.03
C ARG A 134 4.89 12.07 -9.41
N THR A 135 5.48 13.19 -9.83
CA THR A 135 6.77 13.66 -9.31
C THR A 135 6.68 14.03 -7.84
N ILE A 136 5.63 14.74 -7.43
CA ILE A 136 5.39 15.12 -6.03
C ILE A 136 5.17 13.88 -5.16
N ALA A 137 4.38 12.91 -5.65
CA ALA A 137 4.20 11.63 -4.95
C ALA A 137 5.50 10.85 -4.79
N ALA A 138 6.36 10.83 -5.82
CA ALA A 138 7.67 10.20 -5.75
C ALA A 138 8.58 10.89 -4.71
N VAL A 139 8.57 12.23 -4.65
CA VAL A 139 9.28 12.98 -3.59
C VAL A 139 8.79 12.52 -2.22
N PHE A 140 7.48 12.48 -1.99
CA PHE A 140 6.94 12.03 -0.70
C PHE A 140 7.31 10.59 -0.35
N VAL A 141 7.32 9.66 -1.30
CA VAL A 141 7.79 8.29 -1.05
C VAL A 141 9.28 8.28 -0.68
N CYS A 142 10.13 8.97 -1.44
CA CYS A 142 11.57 9.03 -1.20
C CYS A 142 11.89 9.66 0.16
N THR A 143 11.27 10.80 0.50
CA THR A 143 11.49 11.46 1.78
C THR A 143 10.88 10.68 2.94
N GLY A 144 9.73 10.03 2.74
CA GLY A 144 9.11 9.16 3.74
C GLY A 144 9.97 7.94 4.04
N PHE A 145 10.52 7.31 3.00
CA PHE A 145 11.44 6.18 3.16
C PHE A 145 12.77 6.59 3.79
N ALA A 146 13.36 7.71 3.35
CA ALA A 146 14.57 8.24 3.98
C ALA A 146 14.34 8.57 5.46
N GLY A 147 13.20 9.21 5.79
CA GLY A 147 12.82 9.49 7.17
C GLY A 147 12.64 8.21 8.00
N LEU A 148 11.97 7.19 7.44
CA LEU A 148 11.82 5.88 8.08
C LEU A 148 13.19 5.24 8.42
N LEU A 149 14.14 5.25 7.48
CA LEU A 149 15.47 4.69 7.70
C LEU A 149 16.32 5.51 8.68
N LEU A 150 16.34 6.83 8.53
CA LEU A 150 17.20 7.71 9.33
C LEU A 150 16.73 7.86 10.77
N LEU A 151 15.41 7.85 11.01
CA LEU A 151 14.83 8.05 12.33
C LEU A 151 14.54 6.72 13.04
N PHE A 152 14.26 5.65 12.28
CA PHE A 152 13.74 4.39 12.82
C PHE A 152 14.40 3.14 12.22
N GLY A 153 15.61 3.24 11.66
CA GLY A 153 16.31 2.11 11.03
C GLY A 153 16.67 0.95 11.97
N SER A 154 16.49 1.10 13.28
CA SER A 154 16.75 0.05 14.29
C SER A 154 15.53 -0.83 14.62
N ILE A 155 14.35 -0.57 14.03
CA ILE A 155 13.17 -1.42 14.22
C ILE A 155 13.32 -2.77 13.49
N PRO A 156 12.54 -3.81 13.86
CA PRO A 156 12.55 -5.11 13.18
C PRO A 156 12.39 -4.97 11.66
N LYS A 157 13.11 -5.78 10.89
CA LYS A 157 13.12 -5.69 9.42
C LYS A 157 11.75 -5.99 8.83
N LEU A 158 10.99 -6.91 9.43
CA LEU A 158 9.60 -7.21 9.10
C LEU A 158 8.78 -5.92 9.11
N LEU A 159 8.83 -5.18 10.22
CA LEU A 159 8.09 -3.93 10.37
C LEU A 159 8.62 -2.85 9.43
N LEU A 160 9.93 -2.70 9.30
CA LEU A 160 10.55 -1.72 8.43
C LEU A 160 10.10 -1.87 6.96
N VAL A 161 10.14 -3.10 6.43
CA VAL A 161 9.72 -3.41 5.06
C VAL A 161 8.22 -3.18 4.88
N MET A 162 7.40 -3.60 5.84
CA MET A 162 5.95 -3.39 5.82
C MET A 162 5.59 -1.91 5.80
N LEU A 163 6.24 -1.09 6.63
CA LEU A 163 6.03 0.36 6.67
C LEU A 163 6.48 1.05 5.37
N PHE A 164 7.58 0.61 4.77
CA PHE A 164 8.01 1.11 3.47
C PHE A 164 6.96 0.81 2.38
N PHE A 165 6.54 -0.44 2.24
CA PHE A 165 5.54 -0.79 1.22
C PHE A 165 4.18 -0.15 1.49
N TYR A 166 3.84 0.09 2.76
CA TYR A 166 2.66 0.85 3.11
C TYR A 166 2.71 2.31 2.60
N ILE A 167 3.82 3.03 2.84
CA ILE A 167 4.03 4.39 2.28
C ILE A 167 3.88 4.34 0.76
N PHE A 168 4.58 3.39 0.12
CA PHE A 168 4.58 3.26 -1.33
C PHE A 168 3.17 2.96 -1.88
N LYS A 169 2.45 2.00 -1.27
CA LYS A 169 1.08 1.59 -1.64
C LYS A 169 0.14 2.78 -1.63
N VAL A 170 0.13 3.56 -0.55
CA VAL A 170 -0.93 4.56 -0.33
C VAL A 170 -0.58 5.90 -0.94
N VAL A 171 0.69 6.34 -0.90
CA VAL A 171 1.12 7.63 -1.47
C VAL A 171 1.28 7.56 -2.98
N PHE A 172 1.91 6.50 -3.49
CA PHE A 172 2.30 6.44 -4.89
C PHE A 172 1.44 5.48 -5.70
N SER A 173 1.24 4.24 -5.27
CA SER A 173 0.41 3.31 -6.05
C SER A 173 -1.05 3.75 -6.08
N PHE A 174 -1.62 4.21 -4.97
CA PHE A 174 -3.04 4.57 -4.85
C PHE A 174 -3.38 6.03 -5.16
N ALA A 175 -2.74 6.99 -4.48
CA ALA A 175 -3.19 8.38 -4.54
C ALA A 175 -2.95 9.05 -5.91
N VAL A 176 -2.02 8.53 -6.70
CA VAL A 176 -1.64 9.02 -8.03
C VAL A 176 -2.58 8.48 -9.10
N ASP A 177 -2.95 9.32 -10.08
CA ASP A 177 -3.52 8.85 -11.33
C ASP A 177 -2.41 8.47 -12.34
N HIS A 178 -2.12 7.18 -12.43
CA HIS A 178 -1.07 6.65 -13.31
C HIS A 178 -1.43 6.69 -14.79
N TYR A 179 -2.71 6.93 -15.11
CA TYR A 179 -3.23 6.89 -16.49
C TYR A 179 -3.70 8.25 -17.00
N ALA A 180 -3.65 9.31 -16.17
CA ALA A 180 -3.83 10.68 -16.62
C ALA A 180 -2.90 11.00 -17.80
N ARG A 181 -3.46 11.55 -18.87
CA ARG A 181 -2.68 12.08 -20.01
C ARG A 181 -2.21 13.48 -19.65
N ARG A 182 -0.95 13.80 -19.99
CA ARG A 182 -0.49 15.20 -19.96
C ARG A 182 -1.15 15.91 -21.14
N GLU A 183 -2.02 16.86 -20.84
CA GLU A 183 -2.40 17.87 -21.83
C GLU A 183 -1.21 18.84 -21.93
N HIS A 184 -0.70 19.00 -23.17
CA HIS A 184 0.44 19.84 -23.51
C HIS A 184 -0.02 21.27 -23.79
#